data_AF-A0AAE0B6D8-F1
#
_entry.id   AF-A0AAE0B6D8-F1
#
_cell.length_a   1.000
_cell.length_b   1.000
_cell.length_c   1.000
_cell.angle_alpha   90.00
_cell.angle_beta   90.00
_cell.angle_gamma   90.00
#
_symmetry.space_group_name_H-M   'P 1'
#
loop_
_entity.id
_entity.type
_entity.pdbx_description
1 polymer ?
#
loop_
_entity_poly.entity_id
_entity_poly.type
_entity_poly.pdbx_seq_one_letter_code
_entity_poly.pdbx_strand_id
1 'polypeptide(L)'
;MEAFFNKKRVQSFRSIREEETTKLVSWIDSKGGSTINLTEKIYALTHDVNSRAAFGKKCKEQELVTSCIKKATILAAGLNIAYLFPSIGLLQWISGIRPQLESLHRMADKILDSVISEHKEKARLQIGKSSEVDDDEDLVDVLLKVQEHGDPDDEFHLTTQNIKAVIILAMDLS
;
A
#
# COMPACT_ATOMS: atom_id res chain seq x y z
N MET A 1 -5.39 -1.84 -14.65
CA MET A 1 -5.89 -2.40 -13.37
C MET A 1 -6.23 -3.89 -13.45
N GLU A 2 -6.80 -4.38 -14.55
CA GLU A 2 -7.14 -5.81 -14.73
C GLU A 2 -5.92 -6.76 -14.63
N ALA A 3 -4.72 -6.29 -14.99
CA ALA A 3 -3.49 -7.06 -14.84
C ALA A 3 -3.13 -7.42 -13.39
N PHE A 4 -3.59 -6.62 -12.41
CA PHE A 4 -3.31 -6.86 -10.99
C PHE A 4 -4.50 -7.48 -10.25
N PHE A 5 -5.72 -6.99 -10.47
CA PHE A 5 -6.93 -7.49 -9.79
C PHE A 5 -7.60 -8.64 -10.55
N ASN A 6 -6.82 -9.62 -11.00
CA ASN A 6 -7.36 -10.84 -11.62
C ASN A 6 -7.17 -12.06 -10.73
N LYS A 7 -7.95 -13.11 -11.02
CA LYS A 7 -7.95 -14.36 -10.26
C LYS A 7 -6.55 -15.00 -10.17
N LYS A 8 -5.75 -14.96 -11.25
CA LYS A 8 -4.41 -15.57 -11.24
C LYS A 8 -3.51 -14.86 -10.23
N ARG A 9 -3.48 -13.52 -10.25
CA ARG A 9 -2.68 -12.72 -9.31
C ARG A 9 -3.18 -12.83 -7.86
N VAL A 10 -4.50 -12.88 -7.64
CA VAL A 10 -5.05 -13.13 -6.29
C VAL A 10 -4.59 -14.50 -5.74
N GLN A 11 -4.42 -15.49 -6.61
CA GLN A 11 -3.92 -16.81 -6.24
C GLN A 11 -2.40 -16.84 -6.03
N SER A 12 -1.59 -16.03 -6.74
CA SER A 12 -0.14 -15.99 -6.50
C SER A 12 0.19 -15.54 -5.06
N PHE A 13 -0.61 -14.63 -4.48
CA PHE A 13 -0.46 -14.20 -3.09
C PHE A 13 -1.01 -15.19 -2.05
N ARG A 14 -1.39 -16.42 -2.45
CA ARG A 14 -1.90 -17.44 -1.52
C ARG A 14 -0.88 -17.81 -0.45
N SER A 15 0.38 -18.00 -0.85
CA SER A 15 1.47 -18.37 0.07
C SER A 15 1.65 -17.33 1.19
N ILE A 16 1.61 -16.04 0.85
CA ILE A 16 1.67 -14.93 1.81
C ILE A 16 0.53 -15.05 2.84
N ARG A 17 -0.71 -15.26 2.38
CA ARG A 17 -1.87 -15.40 3.28
C ARG A 17 -1.76 -16.62 4.18
N GLU A 18 -1.35 -17.76 3.63
CA GLU A 18 -1.17 -19.00 4.40
C GLU A 18 -0.08 -18.84 5.47
N GLU A 19 1.05 -18.21 5.11
CA GLU A 19 2.16 -17.96 6.04
C GLU A 19 1.75 -17.03 7.20
N GLU A 20 1.14 -15.87 6.90
CA GLU A 20 0.75 -14.93 7.96
C GLU A 20 -0.43 -15.47 8.80
N THR A 21 -1.36 -16.21 8.19
CA THR A 21 -2.45 -16.86 8.93
C THR A 21 -1.91 -17.95 9.86
N THR A 22 -0.92 -18.73 9.42
CA THR A 22 -0.27 -19.76 10.25
C THR A 22 0.39 -19.13 11.47
N LYS A 23 1.04 -17.97 11.33
CA LYS A 23 1.58 -17.21 12.47
C LYS A 23 0.49 -16.79 13.46
N LEU A 24 -0.66 -16.34 12.97
CA LEU A 24 -1.80 -15.99 13.83
C LEU A 24 -2.33 -17.22 14.57
N VAL A 25 -2.53 -18.34 13.88
CA VAL A 25 -3.02 -19.59 14.49
C VAL A 25 -2.05 -20.09 15.57
N SER A 26 -0.75 -20.09 15.29
CA SER A 26 0.26 -20.47 16.28
C SER A 26 0.24 -19.55 17.50
N TRP A 27 0.05 -18.24 17.30
CA TRP A 27 -0.09 -17.29 18.40
C TRP A 27 -1.36 -17.54 19.22
N ILE A 28 -2.49 -17.89 18.59
CA ILE A 28 -3.74 -18.24 19.30
C ILE A 28 -3.55 -19.50 20.14
N ASP A 29 -2.97 -20.54 19.56
CA ASP A 29 -2.69 -21.81 20.24
C ASP A 29 -1.83 -21.58 21.50
N SER A 30 -0.84 -20.69 21.39
CA SER A 30 0.02 -20.29 22.51
C SER A 30 -0.70 -19.61 23.68
N LYS A 31 -2.00 -19.29 23.56
CA LYS A 31 -2.80 -18.65 24.62
C LYS A 31 -3.55 -19.63 25.50
N GLY A 32 -3.55 -20.92 25.16
CA GLY A 32 -4.01 -22.00 26.03
C GLY A 32 -5.46 -21.81 26.51
N GLY A 33 -6.35 -21.30 25.66
CA GLY A 33 -7.77 -21.07 25.97
C GLY A 33 -8.07 -19.80 26.77
N SER A 34 -7.09 -18.92 26.98
CA SER A 34 -7.32 -17.61 27.60
C SER A 34 -8.21 -16.71 26.73
N THR A 35 -8.94 -15.80 27.35
CA THR A 35 -9.61 -14.71 26.61
C THR A 35 -8.57 -13.84 25.92
N ILE A 36 -8.74 -13.61 24.62
CA ILE A 36 -7.79 -12.88 23.78
C ILE A 36 -8.49 -11.76 23.02
N ASN A 37 -7.82 -10.62 22.86
CA ASN A 37 -8.26 -9.57 21.94
C ASN A 37 -7.68 -9.86 20.55
N LEU A 38 -8.54 -10.31 19.63
CA LEU A 38 -8.15 -10.61 18.25
C LEU A 38 -8.11 -9.38 17.35
N THR A 39 -8.71 -8.25 17.74
CA THR A 39 -8.84 -7.06 16.90
C THR A 39 -7.46 -6.58 16.43
N GLU A 40 -6.53 -6.31 17.34
CA GLU A 40 -5.18 -5.87 16.99
C GLU A 40 -4.42 -6.90 16.15
N LYS A 41 -4.68 -8.20 16.38
CA LYS A 41 -4.00 -9.29 15.67
C LYS A 41 -4.53 -9.51 14.27
N ILE A 42 -5.82 -9.31 14.05
CA ILE A 42 -6.43 -9.30 12.71
C ILE A 42 -5.95 -8.07 11.93
N TYR A 43 -5.89 -6.90 12.58
CA TYR A 43 -5.31 -5.70 11.95
C TYR A 43 -3.86 -5.93 11.52
N ALA A 44 -3.04 -6.51 12.40
CA ALA A 44 -1.66 -6.86 12.08
C ALA A 44 -1.57 -7.88 10.93
N LEU A 45 -2.42 -8.92 10.94
CA LEU A 45 -2.48 -9.91 9.86
C LEU A 45 -2.81 -9.27 8.51
N THR A 46 -3.87 -8.46 8.44
CA THR A 46 -4.28 -7.79 7.19
C THR A 46 -3.19 -6.85 6.70
N HIS A 47 -2.61 -6.08 7.61
CA HIS A 47 -1.48 -5.18 7.30
C HIS A 47 -0.28 -5.95 6.75
N ASP A 48 0.11 -7.05 7.39
CA ASP A 48 1.25 -7.87 6.98
C ASP A 48 1.03 -8.50 5.60
N VAL A 49 -0.18 -9.01 5.33
CA VAL A 49 -0.55 -9.55 4.02
C VAL A 49 -0.53 -8.47 2.95
N ASN A 50 -1.15 -7.31 3.20
CA ASN A 50 -1.22 -6.21 2.23
C ASN A 50 0.18 -5.65 1.95
N SER A 51 0.99 -5.47 2.98
CA SER A 51 2.35 -4.94 2.85
C SER A 51 3.23 -5.88 2.02
N ARG A 52 3.17 -7.19 2.26
CA ARG A 52 3.93 -8.16 1.47
C ARG A 52 3.41 -8.30 0.04
N ALA A 53 2.10 -8.25 -0.17
CA ALA A 53 1.53 -8.27 -1.52
C ALA A 53 1.87 -6.99 -2.30
N ALA A 54 1.97 -5.85 -1.62
CA ALA A 54 2.24 -4.56 -2.24
C ALA A 54 3.73 -4.34 -2.56
N PHE A 55 4.64 -4.80 -1.70
CA PHE A 55 6.06 -4.45 -1.76
C PHE A 55 7.01 -5.66 -1.70
N GLY A 56 6.47 -6.88 -1.77
CA GLY A 56 7.21 -8.15 -1.81
C GLY A 56 7.76 -8.66 -0.48
N LYS A 57 8.31 -7.78 0.37
CA LYS A 57 8.93 -8.11 1.67
C LYS A 57 8.51 -7.15 2.75
N LYS A 58 8.66 -7.48 4.05
CA LYS A 58 8.51 -6.47 5.11
C LYS A 58 9.72 -5.54 5.13
N CYS A 59 9.52 -4.23 5.09
CA CYS A 59 10.61 -3.25 5.21
C CYS A 59 10.21 -1.99 5.98
N LYS A 60 11.20 -1.18 6.37
CA LYS A 60 11.01 0.01 7.20
C LYS A 60 10.18 1.08 6.47
N GLU A 61 10.34 1.17 5.15
CA GLU A 61 9.63 2.10 4.28
C GLU A 61 8.12 1.87 4.35
N GLN A 62 7.68 0.61 4.46
CA GLN A 62 6.26 0.27 4.59
C GLN A 62 5.66 0.72 5.91
N GLU A 63 6.39 0.53 7.02
CA GLU A 63 5.95 0.99 8.33
C GLU A 63 5.78 2.52 8.35
N LEU A 64 6.70 3.23 7.70
CA LEU A 64 6.64 4.68 7.58
C LEU A 64 5.46 5.15 6.70
N VAL A 65 5.23 4.50 5.55
CA VAL A 65 4.06 4.79 4.69
C VAL A 65 2.77 4.51 5.44
N THR A 66 2.66 3.37 6.12
CA THR A 66 1.49 3.00 6.94
C THR A 66 1.25 4.01 8.05
N SER A 67 2.31 4.48 8.72
CA SER A 67 2.20 5.53 9.74
C SER A 67 1.68 6.84 9.16
N CYS A 68 2.13 7.21 7.96
CA CYS A 68 1.63 8.39 7.27
C CYS A 68 0.14 8.26 6.93
N ILE A 69 -0.27 7.11 6.41
CA ILE A 69 -1.67 6.80 6.07
C ILE A 69 -2.54 6.86 7.31
N LYS A 70 -2.20 6.15 8.39
CA LYS A 70 -2.96 6.16 9.65
C LYS A 70 -3.16 7.58 10.20
N LYS A 71 -2.11 8.41 10.19
CA LYS A 71 -2.21 9.81 10.62
C LYS A 71 -3.09 10.63 9.68
N ALA A 72 -2.97 10.43 8.37
CA ALA A 72 -3.81 11.10 7.38
C ALA A 72 -5.28 10.73 7.53
N THR A 73 -5.59 9.45 7.75
CA THR A 73 -6.95 8.93 7.97
C THR A 73 -7.56 9.51 9.24
N ILE A 74 -6.80 9.62 10.34
CA ILE A 74 -7.27 10.29 11.57
C ILE A 74 -7.58 11.77 11.31
N LEU A 75 -6.70 12.48 10.60
CA LEU A 75 -6.91 13.90 10.24
C LEU A 75 -8.10 14.10 9.29
N ALA A 76 -8.33 13.14 8.39
CA ALA A 76 -9.46 13.16 7.47
C ALA A 76 -10.79 12.83 8.17
N ALA A 77 -10.78 11.91 9.15
CA ALA A 77 -11.96 11.49 9.91
C ALA A 77 -12.40 12.50 10.99
N GLY A 78 -11.51 13.41 11.40
CA GLY A 78 -11.84 14.45 12.37
C GLY A 78 -12.94 15.39 11.86
N LEU A 79 -13.89 15.75 12.74
CA LEU A 79 -14.90 16.78 12.48
C LEU A 79 -14.22 18.11 12.13
N ASN A 80 -14.12 18.42 10.85
CA ASN A 80 -13.56 19.68 10.37
C ASN A 80 -14.70 20.61 9.93
N ILE A 81 -14.80 21.78 10.55
CA ILE A 81 -15.74 22.81 10.15
C ILE A 81 -15.53 23.26 8.69
N ALA A 82 -14.32 23.09 8.15
CA ALA A 82 -14.03 23.30 6.74
C ALA A 82 -14.73 22.29 5.81
N TYR A 83 -15.05 21.07 6.28
CA TYR A 83 -15.88 20.13 5.50
C TYR A 83 -17.36 20.54 5.48
N LEU A 84 -17.84 21.25 6.51
CA LEU A 84 -19.21 21.79 6.56
C LEU A 84 -19.35 23.10 5.76
N PHE A 85 -18.26 23.87 5.66
CA PHE A 85 -18.23 25.15 4.93
C PHE A 85 -17.07 25.19 3.92
N PRO A 86 -17.12 24.37 2.85
CA PRO A 86 -16.03 24.22 1.88
C PRO A 86 -15.72 25.51 1.11
N SER A 87 -16.67 26.46 1.06
CA SER A 87 -16.48 27.78 0.45
C SER A 87 -15.53 28.70 1.22
N ILE A 88 -15.21 28.38 2.49
CA ILE A 88 -14.33 29.18 3.33
C ILE A 88 -12.97 28.49 3.45
N GLY A 89 -12.15 28.58 2.39
CA GLY A 89 -10.83 27.92 2.33
C GLY A 89 -9.88 28.29 3.48
N LEU A 90 -10.08 29.44 4.11
CA LEU A 90 -9.33 29.88 5.29
C LEU A 90 -9.52 28.93 6.50
N LEU A 91 -10.70 28.31 6.66
CA LEU A 91 -10.97 27.39 7.78
C LEU A 91 -10.08 26.14 7.73
N GLN A 92 -9.70 25.69 6.54
CA GLN A 92 -8.80 24.54 6.38
C GLN A 92 -7.35 24.88 6.75
N TRP A 93 -6.97 26.16 6.64
CA TRP A 93 -5.67 26.67 7.05
C TRP A 93 -5.62 26.99 8.54
N ILE A 94 -6.65 27.65 9.08
CA ILE A 94 -6.76 28.00 10.51
C ILE A 94 -6.87 26.75 11.40
N SER A 95 -7.55 25.70 10.93
CA SER A 95 -7.63 24.42 11.66
C SER A 95 -6.30 23.67 11.73
N GLY A 96 -5.28 24.07 10.97
CA GLY A 96 -3.97 23.40 10.92
C GLY A 96 -3.97 22.04 10.22
N ILE A 97 -5.13 21.54 9.76
CA ILE A 97 -5.27 20.23 9.13
C ILE A 97 -4.59 20.19 7.77
N ARG A 98 -4.77 21.23 6.93
CA ARG A 98 -4.19 21.24 5.58
C ARG A 98 -2.66 21.20 5.58
N PRO A 99 -1.93 22.04 6.35
CA PRO A 99 -0.48 21.96 6.44
C PRO A 99 0.03 20.60 6.96
N GLN A 100 -0.70 19.98 7.90
CA GLN A 100 -0.34 18.65 8.41
C GLN A 100 -0.52 17.56 7.34
N LEU A 101 -1.62 17.59 6.59
CA LEU A 101 -1.87 16.64 5.51
C LEU A 101 -0.86 16.81 4.37
N GLU A 102 -0.51 18.05 4.02
CA GLU A 102 0.55 18.35 3.03
C GLU A 102 1.93 17.83 3.49
N SER A 103 2.23 17.93 4.79
CA SER A 103 3.46 17.38 5.37
C SER A 103 3.50 15.84 5.31
N LEU A 104 2.40 15.17 5.68
CA LEU A 104 2.28 13.71 5.58
C LEU A 104 2.37 13.24 4.14
N HIS A 105 1.72 13.95 3.21
CA HIS A 105 1.80 13.67 1.78
C HIS A 105 3.24 13.74 1.27
N ARG A 106 3.98 14.81 1.60
CA ARG A 106 5.40 14.95 1.23
C ARG A 106 6.28 13.85 1.81
N MET A 107 5.98 13.38 3.02
CA MET A 107 6.72 12.28 3.64
C MET A 107 6.46 10.96 2.91
N ALA A 108 5.18 10.63 2.67
CA ALA A 108 4.80 9.42 1.93
C ALA A 108 5.34 9.44 0.50
N ASP A 109 5.26 10.58 -0.19
CA ASP A 109 5.74 10.76 -1.57
C ASP A 109 7.23 10.42 -1.71
N LYS A 110 8.07 10.91 -0.77
CA LYS A 110 9.51 10.60 -0.72
C LYS A 110 9.81 9.13 -0.45
N ILE A 111 9.07 8.51 0.46
CA ILE A 111 9.27 7.09 0.78
C ILE A 111 8.89 6.23 -0.44
N LEU A 112 7.77 6.55 -1.08
CA LEU A 112 7.33 5.83 -2.28
C LEU A 112 8.25 6.06 -3.48
N ASP A 113 8.91 7.21 -3.60
CA ASP A 113 9.97 7.41 -4.59
C ASP A 113 11.14 6.44 -4.37
N SER A 114 11.56 6.24 -3.12
CA SER A 114 12.62 5.29 -2.77
C SER A 114 12.21 3.86 -3.15
N VAL A 115 11.01 3.45 -2.75
CA VAL A 115 10.45 2.13 -3.09
C VAL A 115 10.42 1.92 -4.60
N ILE A 116 9.86 2.86 -5.36
CA ILE A 116 9.75 2.74 -6.82
C ILE A 116 11.14 2.67 -7.46
N SER A 117 12.10 3.44 -6.96
CA SER A 117 13.47 3.44 -7.46
C SER A 117 14.16 2.09 -7.22
N GLU A 118 13.97 1.49 -6.04
CA GLU A 118 14.49 0.14 -5.73
C GLU A 118 13.92 -0.94 -6.65
N HIS A 119 12.60 -0.90 -6.93
CA HIS A 119 11.96 -1.88 -7.83
C HIS A 119 12.42 -1.67 -9.29
N LYS A 120 12.58 -0.42 -9.73
CA LYS A 120 13.16 -0.12 -11.05
C LYS A 120 14.59 -0.64 -11.19
N GLU A 121 15.40 -0.50 -10.15
CA GLU A 121 16.78 -1.02 -10.16
C GLU A 121 16.80 -2.55 -10.15
N LYS A 122 15.97 -3.20 -9.32
CA LYS A 122 15.77 -4.66 -9.32
C LYS A 122 15.38 -5.16 -10.72
N ALA A 123 14.44 -4.50 -11.39
CA ALA A 123 14.01 -4.88 -12.73
C ALA A 123 15.14 -4.78 -13.77
N ARG A 124 15.96 -3.71 -13.72
CA ARG A 124 17.13 -3.55 -14.60
C ARG A 124 18.18 -4.65 -14.40
N LEU A 125 18.39 -5.09 -13.17
CA LEU A 125 19.33 -6.17 -12.86
C LEU A 125 18.83 -7.56 -13.30
N GLN A 126 17.54 -7.70 -13.61
CA GLN A 126 16.89 -8.97 -13.97
C GLN A 126 16.56 -9.08 -15.47
N ILE A 127 17.07 -8.17 -16.31
CA ILE A 127 16.86 -8.17 -17.77
C ILE A 127 17.26 -9.54 -18.35
N GLY A 128 16.31 -10.26 -18.94
CA GLY A 128 16.50 -11.57 -19.58
C GLY A 128 15.68 -12.73 -18.99
N LYS A 129 14.99 -12.55 -17.86
CA LYS A 129 13.97 -13.51 -17.37
C LYS A 129 12.62 -13.30 -18.04
N SER A 130 11.94 -14.39 -18.37
CA SER A 130 10.70 -14.47 -19.17
C SER A 130 9.53 -13.66 -18.61
N SER A 131 8.66 -13.18 -19.51
CA SER A 131 7.46 -12.36 -19.24
C SER A 131 6.25 -13.13 -18.69
N GLU A 132 6.45 -14.32 -18.11
CA GLU A 132 5.35 -15.02 -17.43
C GLU A 132 5.03 -14.34 -16.08
N VAL A 133 3.84 -14.62 -15.54
CA VAL A 133 3.49 -14.21 -14.17
C VAL A 133 4.51 -14.85 -13.24
N ASP A 134 5.48 -14.07 -12.80
CA ASP A 134 6.45 -14.50 -11.81
C ASP A 134 5.74 -14.50 -10.45
N ASP A 135 5.73 -15.65 -9.77
CA ASP A 135 5.09 -15.81 -8.46
C ASP A 135 5.75 -14.91 -7.39
N ASP A 136 6.94 -14.37 -7.68
CA ASP A 136 7.68 -13.42 -6.84
C ASP A 136 7.37 -11.93 -7.13
N GLU A 137 6.50 -11.61 -8.10
CA GLU A 137 6.09 -10.23 -8.38
C GLU A 137 5.11 -9.68 -7.35
N ASP A 138 5.43 -8.49 -6.85
CA ASP A 138 4.54 -7.67 -6.04
C ASP A 138 3.76 -6.62 -6.86
N LEU A 139 2.89 -5.86 -6.19
CA LEU A 139 2.10 -4.80 -6.81
C LEU A 139 2.97 -3.75 -7.51
N VAL A 140 4.10 -3.34 -6.92
CA VAL A 140 4.96 -2.31 -7.49
C VAL A 140 5.57 -2.83 -8.79
N ASP A 141 6.06 -4.07 -8.80
CA ASP A 141 6.59 -4.73 -9.99
C ASP A 141 5.55 -4.77 -11.12
N VAL A 142 4.32 -5.18 -10.83
CA VAL A 142 3.23 -5.25 -11.83
C VAL A 142 2.86 -3.87 -12.37
N LEU A 143 2.73 -2.87 -11.50
CA LEU A 143 2.39 -1.51 -11.91
C LEU A 143 3.50 -0.87 -12.77
N LEU A 144 4.76 -1.15 -12.46
CA LEU A 144 5.89 -0.69 -13.27
C LEU A 144 5.91 -1.35 -14.65
N LYS A 145 5.65 -2.66 -14.74
CA LYS A 145 5.53 -3.35 -16.03
C LYS A 145 4.40 -2.78 -16.88
N VAL A 146 3.24 -2.48 -16.28
CA VAL A 146 2.13 -1.82 -16.98
C VAL A 146 2.49 -0.41 -17.43
N GLN A 147 3.23 0.35 -16.61
CA GLN A 147 3.73 1.68 -17.01
C GLN A 147 4.70 1.60 -18.19
N GLU A 148 5.55 0.57 -18.25
CA GLU A 148 6.56 0.41 -19.31
C GLU A 148 6.01 -0.18 -20.61
N HIS A 149 5.07 -1.12 -20.52
CA HIS A 149 4.51 -1.86 -21.65
C HIS A 149 3.08 -1.41 -22.03
N GLY A 150 2.63 -0.26 -21.51
CA GLY A 150 1.35 0.32 -21.90
C GLY A 150 1.31 0.62 -23.40
N ASP A 151 0.14 0.45 -24.02
CA ASP A 151 -0.05 0.74 -25.43
C ASP A 151 0.23 2.24 -25.68
N PRO A 152 1.18 2.59 -26.58
CA PRO A 152 1.46 3.98 -26.92
C PRO A 152 0.24 4.73 -27.48
N ASP A 153 -0.73 4.01 -28.03
CA ASP A 153 -1.95 4.55 -28.62
C ASP A 153 -3.11 4.65 -27.61
N ASP A 154 -2.91 4.21 -26.36
CA ASP A 154 -3.91 4.35 -25.29
C ASP A 154 -3.96 5.80 -24.78
N GLU A 155 -5.16 6.34 -24.63
CA GLU A 155 -5.37 7.71 -24.12
C GLU A 155 -4.93 7.84 -22.65
N PHE A 156 -4.80 6.72 -21.94
CA PHE A 156 -4.41 6.66 -20.54
C PHE A 156 -3.03 6.01 -20.33
N HIS A 157 -2.03 6.84 -20.01
CA HIS A 157 -0.73 6.36 -19.54
C HIS A 157 -0.62 6.36 -18.02
N LEU A 158 -0.22 5.23 -17.44
CA LEU A 158 -0.04 5.08 -16.00
C LEU A 158 1.16 5.92 -15.52
N THR A 159 0.90 7.01 -14.79
CA THR A 159 1.97 7.87 -14.25
C THR A 159 2.52 7.32 -12.93
N THR A 160 3.73 7.74 -12.54
CA THR A 160 4.31 7.42 -11.22
C THR A 160 3.39 7.87 -10.09
N GLN A 161 2.70 8.99 -10.23
CA GLN A 161 1.74 9.47 -9.23
C GLN A 161 0.52 8.54 -9.11
N ASN A 162 0.05 7.95 -10.22
CA ASN A 162 -0.98 6.93 -10.17
C ASN A 162 -0.50 5.66 -9.44
N ILE A 163 0.75 5.24 -9.68
CA ILE A 163 1.36 4.10 -8.97
C ILE A 163 1.38 4.35 -7.46
N LYS A 164 1.88 5.52 -7.03
CA LYS A 164 1.90 5.92 -5.61
C LYS A 164 0.51 5.92 -5.00
N ALA A 165 -0.49 6.45 -5.69
CA ALA A 165 -1.87 6.48 -5.23
C ALA A 165 -2.45 5.07 -5.04
N VAL A 166 -2.22 4.15 -5.98
CA VAL A 166 -2.69 2.76 -5.86
C VAL A 166 -2.02 2.05 -4.69
N ILE A 167 -0.71 2.26 -4.46
CA ILE A 167 -0.01 1.70 -3.30
C ILE A 167 -0.61 2.22 -1.99
N ILE A 168 -0.89 3.52 -1.89
CA ILE A 168 -1.53 4.12 -0.72
C ILE A 168 -2.90 3.47 -0.46
N LEU A 169 -3.73 3.33 -1.50
CA LEU A 169 -5.05 2.71 -1.39
C LEU A 169 -4.96 1.24 -0.97
N ALA A 170 -3.98 0.49 -1.46
CA ALA A 170 -3.75 -0.90 -1.07
C ALA A 170 -3.36 -1.04 0.42
N MET A 171 -2.71 -0.02 0.98
CA MET A 171 -2.23 -0.01 2.37
C MET A 171 -3.22 0.58 3.38
N ASP A 172 -4.22 1.34 2.93
CA ASP A 172 -5.26 1.94 3.80
C ASP A 172 -6.39 0.95 4.18
N LEU A 173 -6.50 -0.18 3.46
CA LEU A 173 -7.55 -1.18 3.65
C LEU A 173 -7.36 -2.13 4.86
N SER A 174 -6.40 -1.84 5.74
CA SER A 174 -6.13 -2.63 6.95
C SER A 174 -6.49 -1.88 8.21
#